data_AF-A0A2E7ZKF7-F1
#
_entry.id   AF-A0A2E7ZKF7-F1
#
_cell.length_a   1.000
_cell.length_b   1.000
_cell.length_c   1.000
_cell.angle_alpha   90.00
_cell.angle_beta   90.00
_cell.angle_gamma   90.00
#
_symmetry.space_group_name_H-M   'P 1'
#
loop_
_entity.id
_entity.type
_entity.pdbx_description
1 polymer ?
#
loop_
_entity_poly.entity_id
_entity_poly.type
_entity_poly.pdbx_seq_one_letter_code
_entity_poly.pdbx_strand_id
1 'polypeptide(L)'
;MLAKLFWKISAALFIGFGILLTGCAKDDPSSEQVNTVIAERLDLSEEQAARIQPVTARILAERETFRKFRTSLYDQILVQLKNESVDQEELQNMLYSSWNQMEHMIPKAVNAFSEYHAVLSEEKRNEFSEKLENRRERITQGRRGFWRFSDEEPNAEEINGKIADRLDLTPEQETEMLPLTEKLFIERDEIQQARFSIFDEVIVQLNNESADTTRLESNLRSGWDAIHQRIHLAAETIASVHAILTKEQRTAIVEKMERRKDRWEKRRQRSGYHWF
;
A
#
# COMPACT_ATOMS: atom_id res chain seq x y z
N MET A 1 4.03 -11.60 0.57
CA MET A 1 2.92 -10.84 1.22
C MET A 1 3.33 -9.43 1.60
N LEU A 2 4.60 -9.22 1.98
CA LEU A 2 5.21 -7.93 2.30
C LEU A 2 5.07 -6.83 1.25
N ALA A 3 5.36 -7.05 -0.04
CA ALA A 3 5.16 -6.00 -1.06
C ALA A 3 3.69 -5.49 -1.15
N LYS A 4 2.71 -6.31 -0.76
CA LYS A 4 1.30 -5.88 -0.65
C LYS A 4 1.01 -5.16 0.67
N LEU A 5 1.79 -5.43 1.71
CA LEU A 5 1.70 -4.88 3.06
C LEU A 5 2.29 -3.46 3.10
N PHE A 6 3.52 -3.30 2.59
CA PHE A 6 4.16 -2.01 2.32
C PHE A 6 3.27 -1.11 1.45
N TRP A 7 2.61 -1.68 0.44
CA TRP A 7 1.64 -0.97 -0.40
C TRP A 7 0.37 -0.54 0.34
N LYS A 8 -0.14 -1.34 1.27
CA LYS A 8 -1.36 -1.02 2.03
C LYS A 8 -1.11 0.13 3.00
N ILE A 9 0.09 0.24 3.58
CA ILE A 9 0.48 1.38 4.43
C ILE A 9 0.89 2.57 3.57
N SER A 10 1.65 2.40 2.47
CA SER A 10 1.96 3.53 1.58
C SER A 10 0.68 4.16 1.05
N ALA A 11 -0.29 3.36 0.58
CA ALA A 11 -1.62 3.85 0.20
C ALA A 11 -2.45 4.40 1.37
N ALA A 12 -2.10 4.05 2.62
CA ALA A 12 -2.69 4.64 3.82
C ALA A 12 -2.10 6.04 4.12
N LEU A 13 -0.79 6.20 3.96
CA LEU A 13 -0.12 7.50 4.08
C LEU A 13 -0.64 8.52 3.05
N PHE A 14 -1.22 8.06 1.92
CA PHE A 14 -1.88 8.91 0.90
C PHE A 14 -3.41 8.95 1.00
N ILE A 15 -3.99 8.55 2.15
CA ILE A 15 -5.45 8.58 2.39
C ILE A 15 -6.01 10.00 2.26
N GLY A 16 -5.19 11.03 2.48
CA GLY A 16 -5.62 12.41 2.48
C GLY A 16 -6.29 12.94 1.22
N PHE A 17 -6.35 12.20 0.10
CA PHE A 17 -7.25 12.38 -1.06
C PHE A 17 -6.96 11.39 -2.20
N GLY A 18 -5.95 10.51 -2.04
CA GLY A 18 -5.52 9.53 -3.06
C GLY A 18 -6.61 8.55 -3.53
N ILE A 19 -7.78 8.53 -2.89
CA ILE A 19 -8.98 7.82 -3.36
C ILE A 19 -9.50 8.39 -4.69
N LEU A 20 -9.31 9.69 -4.94
CA LEU A 20 -9.66 10.31 -6.22
C LEU A 20 -8.62 10.05 -7.32
N LEU A 21 -7.37 9.71 -6.99
CA LEU A 21 -6.27 9.54 -7.95
C LEU A 21 -6.03 8.10 -8.40
N THR A 22 -6.83 7.15 -7.91
CA THR A 22 -6.76 5.73 -8.30
C THR A 22 -7.65 5.41 -9.50
N GLY A 23 -7.52 6.19 -10.58
CA GLY A 23 -7.97 5.80 -11.92
C GLY A 23 -6.80 5.19 -12.71
N CYS A 24 -7.01 4.01 -13.29
CA CYS A 24 -6.15 3.49 -14.36
C CYS A 24 -6.64 4.11 -15.67
N ALA A 25 -5.99 5.17 -16.16
CA ALA A 25 -6.20 5.68 -17.50
C ALA A 25 -5.09 5.18 -18.44
N LYS A 26 -5.41 5.13 -19.74
CA LYS A 26 -4.49 4.76 -20.84
C LYS A 26 -3.29 5.71 -20.93
N ASP A 27 -3.55 7.00 -20.68
CA ASP A 27 -2.56 8.06 -20.59
C ASP A 27 -2.51 8.58 -19.16
N ASP A 28 -1.36 9.08 -18.72
CA ASP A 28 -1.29 9.80 -17.44
C ASP A 28 -2.08 11.10 -17.62
N PRO A 29 -3.25 11.25 -16.93
CA PRO A 29 -4.05 12.44 -17.10
C PRO A 29 -3.23 13.64 -16.65
N SER A 30 -3.38 14.75 -17.37
CA SER A 30 -2.73 15.99 -16.95
C SER A 30 -3.23 16.38 -15.57
N SER A 31 -2.42 17.13 -14.82
CA SER A 31 -2.85 17.64 -13.52
C SER A 31 -4.12 18.48 -13.59
N GLU A 32 -4.35 19.13 -14.73
CA GLU A 32 -5.56 19.89 -15.02
C GLU A 32 -6.79 18.98 -15.16
N GLN A 33 -6.71 17.92 -15.96
CA GLN A 33 -7.81 16.94 -16.11
C GLN A 33 -8.20 16.32 -14.77
N VAL A 34 -7.20 15.98 -13.96
CA VAL A 34 -7.44 15.45 -12.61
C VAL A 34 -8.07 16.51 -11.72
N ASN A 35 -7.59 17.75 -11.76
CA ASN A 35 -8.14 18.83 -10.95
C ASN A 35 -9.60 19.14 -11.30
N THR A 36 -9.99 19.05 -12.58
CA THR A 36 -11.38 19.20 -13.02
C THR A 36 -12.28 18.15 -12.39
N VAL A 37 -11.87 16.87 -12.42
CA VAL A 37 -12.65 15.77 -11.81
C VAL A 37 -12.74 15.93 -10.29
N ILE A 38 -11.65 16.38 -9.67
CA ILE A 38 -11.62 16.67 -8.24
C ILE A 38 -12.59 17.80 -7.91
N ALA A 39 -12.53 18.92 -8.63
CA ALA A 39 -13.40 20.07 -8.42
C ALA A 39 -14.88 19.69 -8.57
N GLU A 40 -15.23 18.92 -9.60
CA GLU A 40 -16.59 18.44 -9.82
C GLU A 40 -17.06 17.52 -8.67
N ARG A 41 -16.26 16.54 -8.27
CA ARG A 41 -16.65 15.60 -7.20
C ARG A 41 -16.73 16.24 -5.81
N LEU A 42 -16.00 17.32 -5.63
CA LEU A 42 -15.92 18.06 -4.37
C LEU A 42 -16.84 19.28 -4.35
N ASP A 43 -17.57 19.54 -5.43
CA ASP A 43 -18.41 20.73 -5.62
C ASP A 43 -17.62 22.04 -5.33
N LEU A 44 -16.37 22.11 -5.79
CA LEU A 44 -15.50 23.27 -5.57
C LEU A 44 -15.85 24.41 -6.54
N SER A 45 -15.84 25.63 -6.04
CA SER A 45 -15.83 26.83 -6.86
C SER A 45 -14.56 26.91 -7.73
N GLU A 46 -14.59 27.74 -8.78
CA GLU A 46 -13.43 27.99 -9.63
C GLU A 46 -12.22 28.49 -8.82
N GLU A 47 -12.45 29.36 -7.84
CA GLU A 47 -11.38 29.89 -6.96
C GLU A 47 -10.77 28.79 -6.07
N GLN A 48 -11.61 27.93 -5.46
CA GLN A 48 -11.15 26.79 -4.67
C GLN A 48 -10.39 25.78 -5.55
N ALA A 49 -10.90 25.49 -6.75
CA ALA A 49 -10.27 24.59 -7.71
C ALA A 49 -8.90 25.11 -8.19
N ALA A 50 -8.79 26.41 -8.46
CA ALA A 50 -7.53 27.05 -8.82
C ALA A 50 -6.51 26.99 -7.67
N ARG A 51 -6.98 27.15 -6.43
CA ARG A 51 -6.12 27.04 -5.23
C ARG A 51 -5.52 25.64 -5.06
N ILE A 52 -6.28 24.58 -5.29
CA ILE A 52 -5.79 23.21 -5.12
C ILE A 52 -5.06 22.63 -6.34
N GLN A 53 -5.21 23.23 -7.53
CA GLN A 53 -4.53 22.78 -8.75
C GLN A 53 -3.00 22.55 -8.60
N PRO A 54 -2.20 23.49 -8.05
CA PRO A 54 -0.78 23.27 -7.85
C PRO A 54 -0.48 22.15 -6.83
N VAL A 55 -1.36 21.95 -5.84
CA VAL A 55 -1.26 20.84 -4.87
C VAL A 55 -1.50 19.50 -5.58
N THR A 56 -2.55 19.42 -6.39
CA THR A 56 -2.87 18.27 -7.24
C THR A 56 -1.71 17.91 -8.18
N ALA A 57 -1.14 18.91 -8.86
CA ALA A 57 0.00 18.72 -9.76
C ALA A 57 1.22 18.15 -9.02
N ARG A 58 1.53 18.67 -7.83
CA ARG A 58 2.66 18.20 -7.03
C ARG A 58 2.47 16.75 -6.60
N ILE A 59 1.29 16.36 -6.14
CA ILE A 59 0.99 14.97 -5.74
C ILE A 59 1.02 14.03 -6.94
N LEU A 60 0.52 14.46 -8.10
CA LEU A 60 0.57 13.66 -9.32
C LEU A 60 1.99 13.46 -9.84
N ALA A 61 2.87 14.45 -9.73
CA ALA A 61 4.27 14.30 -10.13
C ALA A 61 4.97 13.18 -9.35
N GLU A 62 4.62 12.99 -8.08
CA GLU A 62 5.20 11.93 -7.23
C GLU A 62 4.65 10.53 -7.54
N ARG A 63 3.57 10.44 -8.32
CA ARG A 63 2.97 9.16 -8.71
C ARG A 63 3.97 8.27 -9.45
N GLU A 64 4.84 8.84 -10.27
CA GLU A 64 5.87 8.08 -10.98
C GLU A 64 6.93 7.54 -10.03
N THR A 65 7.33 8.32 -9.01
CA THR A 65 8.23 7.88 -7.94
C THR A 65 7.68 6.64 -7.25
N PHE A 66 6.41 6.65 -6.83
CA PHE A 66 5.76 5.46 -6.24
C PHE A 66 5.70 4.26 -7.18
N ARG A 67 5.44 4.50 -8.47
CA ARG A 67 5.37 3.44 -9.47
C ARG A 67 6.73 2.80 -9.68
N LYS A 68 7.79 3.60 -9.79
CA LYS A 68 9.18 3.15 -9.92
C LYS A 68 9.60 2.37 -8.69
N PHE A 69 9.36 2.91 -7.50
CA PHE A 69 9.59 2.23 -6.22
C PHE A 69 8.92 0.83 -6.19
N ARG A 70 7.61 0.76 -6.47
CA ARG A 70 6.87 -0.52 -6.48
C ARG A 70 7.43 -1.52 -7.49
N THR A 71 7.79 -1.06 -8.67
CA THR A 71 8.28 -1.93 -9.76
C THR A 71 9.69 -2.42 -9.43
N SER A 72 10.57 -1.53 -8.95
CA SER A 72 11.91 -1.86 -8.47
C SER A 72 11.87 -2.92 -7.38
N LEU A 73 11.07 -2.73 -6.32
CA LEU A 73 10.90 -3.73 -5.27
C LEU A 73 10.44 -5.10 -5.80
N TYR A 74 9.52 -5.10 -6.77
CA TYR A 74 9.02 -6.34 -7.35
C TYR A 74 10.09 -7.09 -8.15
N ASP A 75 10.86 -6.34 -8.94
CA ASP A 75 11.92 -6.89 -9.79
C ASP A 75 13.08 -7.43 -8.97
N GLN A 76 13.39 -6.80 -7.85
CA GLN A 76 14.47 -7.25 -6.97
C GLN A 76 14.10 -8.51 -6.19
N ILE A 77 12.86 -8.61 -5.69
CA ILE A 77 12.38 -9.87 -5.10
C ILE A 77 12.42 -10.99 -6.15
N LEU A 78 12.07 -10.70 -7.41
CA LEU A 78 12.17 -11.67 -8.50
C LEU A 78 13.62 -12.13 -8.74
N VAL A 79 14.59 -11.22 -8.70
CA VAL A 79 16.02 -11.56 -8.84
C VAL A 79 16.44 -12.51 -7.71
N GLN A 80 16.14 -12.16 -6.45
CA GLN A 80 16.52 -12.99 -5.30
C GLN A 80 15.89 -14.39 -5.35
N LEU A 81 14.65 -14.52 -5.83
CA LEU A 81 13.99 -15.82 -6.02
C LEU A 81 14.58 -16.67 -7.17
N LYS A 82 15.21 -16.04 -8.16
CA LYS A 82 15.86 -16.72 -9.29
C LYS A 82 17.28 -17.19 -8.97
N ASN A 83 17.94 -16.53 -8.02
CA ASN A 83 19.29 -16.88 -7.60
C ASN A 83 19.33 -18.22 -6.86
N GLU A 84 20.50 -18.86 -6.84
CA GLU A 84 20.74 -20.11 -6.13
C GLU A 84 20.65 -19.95 -4.60
N SER A 85 20.96 -18.76 -4.11
CA SER A 85 20.80 -18.33 -2.72
C SER A 85 20.31 -16.88 -2.68
N VAL A 86 19.68 -16.49 -1.57
CA VAL A 86 19.30 -15.10 -1.30
C VAL A 86 20.46 -14.39 -0.60
N ASP A 87 20.87 -13.24 -1.12
CA ASP A 87 21.70 -12.30 -0.37
C ASP A 87 20.78 -11.49 0.56
N GLN A 88 20.67 -11.95 1.81
CA GLN A 88 19.79 -11.33 2.79
C GLN A 88 20.21 -9.91 3.14
N GLU A 89 21.52 -9.64 3.23
CA GLU A 89 22.04 -8.33 3.59
C GLU A 89 21.81 -7.33 2.46
N GLU A 90 22.08 -7.72 1.22
CA GLU A 90 21.76 -6.91 0.03
C GLU A 90 20.26 -6.60 -0.05
N LEU A 91 19.41 -7.62 0.12
CA LEU A 91 17.95 -7.47 0.11
C LEU A 91 17.48 -6.51 1.20
N GLN A 92 17.99 -6.65 2.42
CA GLN A 92 17.66 -5.78 3.55
C GLN A 92 18.09 -4.33 3.30
N ASN A 93 19.34 -4.11 2.89
CA ASN A 93 19.88 -2.78 2.60
C ASN A 93 19.09 -2.09 1.49
N MET A 94 18.67 -2.83 0.47
CA MET A 94 17.83 -2.29 -0.57
C MET A 94 16.43 -1.93 -0.07
N LEU A 95 15.78 -2.79 0.72
CA LEU A 95 14.48 -2.47 1.29
C LEU A 95 14.53 -1.20 2.15
N TYR A 96 15.60 -1.02 2.94
CA TYR A 96 15.84 0.21 3.70
C TYR A 96 16.04 1.42 2.80
N SER A 97 16.93 1.33 1.82
CA SER A 97 17.20 2.43 0.89
C SER A 97 15.93 2.85 0.16
N SER A 98 15.16 1.88 -0.34
CA SER A 98 13.92 2.13 -1.05
C SER A 98 12.85 2.72 -0.12
N TRP A 99 12.74 2.25 1.12
CA TRP A 99 11.82 2.81 2.10
C TRP A 99 12.23 4.26 2.38
N ASN A 100 13.44 4.53 2.86
CA ASN A 100 13.90 5.87 3.22
C ASN A 100 13.77 6.89 2.08
N GLN A 101 13.94 6.46 0.82
CA GLN A 101 13.68 7.33 -0.35
C GLN A 101 12.26 7.91 -0.38
N MET A 102 11.26 7.23 0.20
CA MET A 102 9.87 7.69 0.21
C MET A 102 9.52 8.50 1.46
N GLU A 103 10.39 8.60 2.47
CA GLU A 103 10.11 9.33 3.72
C GLU A 103 9.77 10.81 3.47
N HIS A 104 10.45 11.43 2.49
CA HIS A 104 10.24 12.82 2.10
C HIS A 104 8.81 13.12 1.59
N MET A 105 8.00 12.09 1.35
CA MET A 105 6.60 12.22 0.94
C MET A 105 5.67 12.55 2.10
N ILE A 106 6.07 12.28 3.34
CA ILE A 106 5.27 12.56 4.54
C ILE A 106 4.89 14.04 4.63
N PRO A 107 5.83 15.01 4.63
CA PRO A 107 5.48 16.43 4.71
C PRO A 107 4.66 16.90 3.49
N LYS A 108 4.87 16.30 2.30
CA LYS A 108 4.05 16.60 1.11
C LYS A 108 2.60 16.14 1.29
N ALA A 109 2.37 14.97 1.89
CA ALA A 109 1.05 14.43 2.17
C ALA A 109 0.30 15.27 3.21
N VAL A 110 0.98 15.69 4.27
CA VAL A 110 0.43 16.58 5.31
C VAL A 110 0.03 17.92 4.74
N ASN A 111 0.93 18.54 3.96
CA ASN A 111 0.64 19.81 3.31
C ASN A 111 -0.56 19.70 2.34
N ALA A 112 -0.60 18.63 1.55
CA ALA A 112 -1.73 18.41 0.65
C ALA A 112 -3.04 18.25 1.44
N PHE A 113 -3.06 17.42 2.48
CA PHE A 113 -4.24 17.26 3.33
C PHE A 113 -4.73 18.61 3.87
N SER A 114 -3.83 19.45 4.39
CA SER A 114 -4.19 20.77 4.92
C SER A 114 -4.80 21.71 3.87
N GLU A 115 -4.23 21.76 2.66
CA GLU A 115 -4.74 22.63 1.59
C GLU A 115 -6.09 22.18 1.07
N TYR A 116 -6.30 20.86 0.95
CA TYR A 116 -7.59 20.30 0.60
C TYR A 116 -8.63 20.55 1.70
N HIS A 117 -8.27 20.28 2.96
CA HIS A 117 -9.14 20.51 4.12
C HIS A 117 -9.64 21.97 4.16
N ALA A 118 -8.75 22.94 3.90
CA ALA A 118 -9.06 24.36 3.92
C ALA A 118 -10.03 24.83 2.82
N VAL A 119 -10.23 24.06 1.74
CA VAL A 119 -11.18 24.41 0.67
C VAL A 119 -12.48 23.61 0.73
N LEU A 120 -12.55 22.56 1.56
CA LEU A 120 -13.75 21.76 1.69
C LEU A 120 -14.78 22.43 2.58
N SER A 121 -16.05 22.28 2.22
CA SER A 121 -17.15 22.55 3.15
C SER A 121 -17.18 21.51 4.27
N GLU A 122 -17.81 21.87 5.40
CA GLU A 122 -18.05 20.93 6.49
C GLU A 122 -18.81 19.67 6.04
N GLU A 123 -19.84 19.85 5.20
CA GLU A 123 -20.60 18.74 4.61
C GLU A 123 -19.70 17.75 3.86
N LYS A 124 -18.79 18.25 3.02
CA LYS A 124 -17.85 17.40 2.28
C LYS A 124 -16.82 16.73 3.19
N ARG A 125 -16.32 17.43 4.21
CA ARG A 125 -15.42 16.83 5.21
C ARG A 125 -16.10 15.65 5.91
N ASN A 126 -17.35 15.81 6.33
CA ASN A 126 -18.16 14.75 6.94
C ASN A 126 -18.39 13.56 5.98
N GLU A 127 -18.70 13.84 4.70
CA GLU A 127 -18.82 12.80 3.66
C GLU A 127 -17.52 12.00 3.49
N PHE A 128 -16.36 12.65 3.55
CA PHE A 128 -15.06 11.96 3.52
C PHE A 128 -14.82 11.14 4.77
N SER A 129 -15.09 11.68 5.96
CA SER A 129 -14.98 10.96 7.22
C SER A 129 -15.79 9.68 7.19
N GLU A 130 -17.06 9.73 6.77
CA GLU A 130 -17.93 8.56 6.65
C GLU A 130 -17.38 7.54 5.64
N LYS A 131 -16.87 7.99 4.49
CA LYS A 131 -16.23 7.11 3.48
C LYS A 131 -14.98 6.42 4.04
N LEU A 132 -14.22 7.10 4.89
CA LEU A 132 -13.03 6.55 5.54
C LEU A 132 -13.39 5.56 6.65
N GLU A 133 -14.40 5.85 7.47
CA GLU A 133 -14.96 4.93 8.46
C GLU A 133 -15.47 3.65 7.79
N ASN A 134 -16.31 3.78 6.76
CA ASN A 134 -16.78 2.66 5.95
C ASN A 134 -15.63 1.87 5.29
N ARG A 135 -14.52 2.53 4.95
CA ARG A 135 -13.34 1.84 4.42
C ARG A 135 -12.58 1.09 5.51
N ARG A 136 -12.41 1.69 6.69
CA ARG A 136 -11.80 1.10 7.88
C ARG A 136 -12.57 -0.14 8.34
N GLU A 137 -13.89 -0.03 8.42
CA GLU A 137 -14.79 -1.14 8.75
C GLU A 137 -14.67 -2.28 7.73
N ARG A 138 -14.68 -1.98 6.42
CA ARG A 138 -14.48 -3.01 5.38
C ARG A 138 -13.11 -3.69 5.44
N ILE A 139 -12.07 -2.99 5.89
CA ILE A 139 -10.74 -3.59 6.10
C ILE A 139 -10.81 -4.55 7.28
N THR A 140 -11.48 -4.15 8.37
CA THR A 140 -11.71 -4.96 9.58
C THR A 140 -12.54 -6.20 9.25
N GLN A 141 -13.62 -6.07 8.47
CA GLN A 141 -14.49 -7.18 8.05
C GLN A 141 -13.89 -8.04 6.92
N GLY A 142 -12.63 -7.84 6.52
CA GLY A 142 -11.99 -8.62 5.46
C GLY A 142 -12.65 -8.52 4.06
N ARG A 143 -13.56 -7.57 3.81
CA ARG A 143 -14.45 -7.53 2.63
C ARG A 143 -13.78 -7.24 1.29
N ARG A 144 -12.47 -6.96 1.24
CA ARG A 144 -11.71 -6.78 -0.02
C ARG A 144 -10.34 -7.46 0.04
N GLY A 145 -10.31 -8.77 -0.24
CA GLY A 145 -9.05 -9.45 -0.51
C GLY A 145 -9.21 -10.91 -0.85
N PHE A 146 -8.29 -11.41 -1.68
CA PHE A 146 -8.02 -12.80 -2.08
C PHE A 146 -7.90 -13.83 -0.93
N TRP A 147 -8.11 -13.40 0.32
CA TRP A 147 -8.11 -14.22 1.53
C TRP A 147 -9.40 -14.09 2.34
N ARG A 148 -10.55 -14.25 1.68
CA ARG A 148 -11.85 -14.43 2.36
C ARG A 148 -11.98 -15.93 2.61
N PHE A 149 -11.66 -16.40 3.82
CA PHE A 149 -11.54 -17.83 4.08
C PHE A 149 -12.53 -18.43 5.08
N SER A 150 -13.29 -17.63 5.81
CA SER A 150 -14.50 -18.01 6.53
C SER A 150 -15.11 -16.72 7.12
N ASP A 151 -16.16 -16.84 7.92
CA ASP A 151 -16.67 -15.74 8.76
C ASP A 151 -15.72 -15.42 9.94
N GLU A 152 -14.69 -16.24 10.17
CA GLU A 152 -13.62 -16.05 11.15
C GLU A 152 -12.33 -15.60 10.44
N GLU A 153 -11.48 -14.81 11.11
CA GLU A 153 -10.18 -14.46 10.54
C GLU A 153 -9.29 -15.71 10.46
N PRO A 154 -8.70 -16.03 9.28
CA PRO A 154 -7.88 -17.22 9.15
C PRO A 154 -6.64 -17.10 10.04
N ASN A 155 -6.35 -18.13 10.82
CA ASN A 155 -5.16 -18.15 11.68
C ASN A 155 -3.89 -18.52 10.87
N ALA A 156 -2.72 -18.50 11.52
CA ALA A 156 -1.44 -18.78 10.88
C ALA A 156 -1.36 -20.20 10.28
N GLU A 157 -1.89 -21.21 10.98
CA GLU A 157 -1.90 -22.61 10.54
C GLU A 157 -2.73 -22.80 9.27
N GLU A 158 -3.93 -22.22 9.20
CA GLU A 158 -4.76 -22.26 8.00
C GLU A 158 -4.13 -21.59 6.79
N ILE A 159 -3.37 -20.52 7.01
CA ILE A 159 -2.62 -19.84 5.96
C ILE A 159 -1.45 -20.72 5.51
N ASN A 160 -0.74 -21.33 6.47
CA ASN A 160 0.38 -22.22 6.21
C ASN A 160 -0.05 -23.43 5.37
N GLY A 161 -1.15 -24.10 5.74
CA GLY A 161 -1.71 -25.21 4.96
C GLY A 161 -2.10 -24.81 3.53
N LYS A 162 -2.66 -23.60 3.35
CA LYS A 162 -2.94 -23.09 1.99
C LYS A 162 -1.69 -22.74 1.18
N ILE A 163 -0.59 -22.38 1.86
CA ILE A 163 0.70 -22.21 1.21
C ILE A 163 1.22 -23.59 0.80
N ALA A 164 1.12 -24.58 1.70
CA ALA A 164 1.46 -25.97 1.46
C ALA A 164 0.74 -26.53 0.23
N ASP A 165 -0.59 -26.45 0.19
CA ASP A 165 -1.41 -26.90 -0.93
C ASP A 165 -1.07 -26.22 -2.27
N ARG A 166 -0.66 -24.94 -2.24
CA ARG A 166 -0.44 -24.14 -3.47
C ARG A 166 0.95 -24.29 -4.06
N LEU A 167 1.89 -24.73 -3.24
CA LEU A 167 3.28 -24.94 -3.59
C LEU A 167 3.65 -26.43 -3.56
N ASP A 168 2.69 -27.30 -3.29
CA ASP A 168 2.89 -28.75 -3.12
C ASP A 168 4.05 -29.02 -2.14
N LEU A 169 3.97 -28.41 -0.95
CA LEU A 169 5.01 -28.58 0.09
C LEU A 169 4.98 -29.98 0.68
N THR A 170 6.14 -30.51 1.06
CA THR A 170 6.20 -31.71 1.90
C THR A 170 5.77 -31.41 3.34
N PRO A 171 5.37 -32.41 4.14
CA PRO A 171 5.05 -32.21 5.54
C PRO A 171 6.19 -31.55 6.34
N GLU A 172 7.45 -31.85 6.00
CA GLU A 172 8.62 -31.24 6.61
C GLU A 172 8.73 -29.76 6.24
N GLN A 173 8.58 -29.43 4.94
CA GLN A 173 8.57 -28.03 4.49
C GLN A 173 7.43 -27.23 5.11
N GLU A 174 6.24 -27.82 5.22
CA GLU A 174 5.09 -27.18 5.88
C GLU A 174 5.37 -26.89 7.35
N THR A 175 6.00 -27.84 8.06
CA THR A 175 6.41 -27.67 9.46
C THR A 175 7.45 -26.55 9.61
N GLU A 176 8.43 -26.47 8.71
CA GLU A 176 9.42 -25.39 8.70
C GLU A 176 8.84 -24.02 8.33
N MET A 177 7.78 -23.99 7.52
CA MET A 177 7.08 -22.76 7.10
C MET A 177 6.15 -22.19 8.17
N LEU A 178 5.65 -23.02 9.09
CA LEU A 178 4.70 -22.59 10.13
C LEU A 178 5.23 -21.44 11.02
N PRO A 179 6.42 -21.53 11.64
CA PRO A 179 6.92 -20.44 12.49
C PRO A 179 7.16 -19.13 11.71
N LEU A 180 7.52 -19.23 10.42
CA LEU A 180 7.61 -18.05 9.55
C LEU A 180 6.24 -17.42 9.30
N THR A 181 5.22 -18.25 9.09
CA THR A 181 3.84 -17.81 8.89
C THR A 181 3.27 -17.16 10.14
N GLU A 182 3.51 -17.73 11.32
CA GLU A 182 3.12 -17.16 12.62
C GLU A 182 3.78 -15.80 12.85
N LYS A 183 5.10 -15.70 12.65
CA LYS A 183 5.85 -14.44 12.75
C LYS A 183 5.28 -13.37 11.81
N LEU A 184 5.03 -13.71 10.55
CA LEU A 184 4.41 -12.79 9.58
C LEU A 184 2.98 -12.39 9.97
N PHE A 185 2.24 -13.23 10.69
CA PHE A 185 0.87 -12.96 11.11
C PHE A 185 0.81 -11.93 12.23
N ILE A 186 1.66 -12.06 13.25
CA ILE A 186 1.79 -11.08 14.34
C ILE A 186 2.12 -9.70 13.76
N GLU A 187 3.07 -9.67 12.84
CA GLU A 187 3.62 -8.44 12.26
C GLU A 187 2.63 -7.77 11.30
N ARG A 188 1.78 -8.58 10.65
CA ARG A 188 0.63 -8.10 9.87
C ARG A 188 -0.32 -7.31 10.77
N ASP A 189 -0.59 -7.78 11.97
CA ASP A 189 -1.55 -7.15 12.89
C ASP A 189 -1.03 -5.82 13.40
N GLU A 190 0.24 -5.73 13.75
CA GLU A 190 0.88 -4.47 14.17
C GLU A 190 0.89 -3.43 13.04
N ILE A 191 1.19 -3.87 11.81
CA ILE A 191 1.08 -3.03 10.61
C ILE A 191 -0.38 -2.59 10.37
N GLN A 192 -1.33 -3.48 10.59
CA GLN A 192 -2.75 -3.17 10.45
C GLN A 192 -3.21 -2.15 11.49
N GLN A 193 -2.73 -2.26 12.73
CA GLN A 193 -2.96 -1.27 13.78
C GLN A 193 -2.36 0.09 13.43
N ALA A 194 -1.10 0.14 12.98
CA ALA A 194 -0.46 1.37 12.52
C ALA A 194 -1.27 2.04 11.39
N ARG A 195 -1.78 1.22 10.47
CA ARG A 195 -2.66 1.69 9.39
C ARG A 195 -3.99 2.25 9.92
N PHE A 196 -4.61 1.59 10.90
CA PHE A 196 -5.85 2.08 11.50
C PHE A 196 -5.64 3.38 12.29
N SER A 197 -4.53 3.50 13.02
CA SER A 197 -4.14 4.75 13.67
C SER A 197 -4.09 5.93 12.68
N ILE A 198 -3.53 5.71 11.48
CA ILE A 198 -3.52 6.74 10.43
C ILE A 198 -4.93 7.07 9.95
N PHE A 199 -5.79 6.06 9.73
CA PHE A 199 -7.20 6.31 9.35
C PHE A 199 -7.91 7.14 10.40
N ASP A 200 -7.78 6.74 11.67
CA ASP A 200 -8.45 7.38 12.81
C ASP A 200 -8.00 8.82 12.96
N GLU A 201 -6.70 9.09 12.81
CA GLU A 201 -6.16 10.44 12.84
C GLU A 201 -6.66 11.29 11.66
N VAL A 202 -6.68 10.77 10.43
CA VAL A 202 -7.22 11.52 9.29
C VAL A 202 -8.70 11.85 9.48
N ILE A 203 -9.50 10.92 10.01
CA ILE A 203 -10.92 11.16 10.33
C ILE A 203 -11.06 12.27 11.38
N VAL A 204 -10.27 12.20 12.46
CA VAL A 204 -10.23 13.26 13.48
C VAL A 204 -9.90 14.61 12.85
N GLN A 205 -8.88 14.67 12.00
CA GLN A 205 -8.48 15.93 11.38
C GLN A 205 -9.48 16.47 10.36
N LEU A 206 -10.22 15.60 9.67
CA LEU A 206 -11.31 16.02 8.78
C LEU A 206 -12.44 16.69 9.55
N ASN A 207 -12.77 16.17 10.73
CA ASN A 207 -13.88 16.69 11.55
C ASN A 207 -13.52 17.97 12.33
N ASN A 208 -12.23 18.33 12.40
CA ASN A 208 -11.79 19.58 13.01
C ASN A 208 -12.05 20.78 12.09
N GLU A 209 -12.30 21.95 12.68
CA GLU A 209 -12.47 23.21 11.94
C GLU A 209 -11.22 23.55 11.11
N SER A 210 -10.03 23.27 11.65
CA SER A 210 -8.72 23.36 11.00
C SER A 210 -7.91 22.08 11.24
N ALA A 211 -7.13 21.65 10.23
CA ALA A 211 -6.24 20.49 10.37
C ALA A 211 -5.02 20.79 11.26
N ASP A 212 -4.79 19.95 12.28
CA ASP A 212 -3.53 19.91 13.03
C ASP A 212 -2.49 19.11 12.25
N THR A 213 -1.69 19.84 11.46
CA THR A 213 -0.65 19.28 10.60
C THR A 213 0.50 18.66 11.38
N THR A 214 0.80 19.15 12.59
CA THR A 214 1.88 18.61 13.42
C THR A 214 1.51 17.23 13.95
N ARG A 215 0.28 17.10 14.46
CA ARG A 215 -0.23 15.84 14.95
C ARG A 215 -0.39 14.81 13.82
N LEU A 216 -0.92 15.23 12.67
CA LEU A 216 -1.03 14.36 11.50
C LEU A 216 0.35 13.88 11.03
N GLU A 217 1.35 14.77 10.94
CA GLU A 217 2.72 14.39 10.56
C GLU A 217 3.30 13.37 11.54
N SER A 218 3.15 13.60 12.85
CA SER A 218 3.62 12.68 13.88
C SER A 218 3.01 11.28 13.74
N ASN A 219 1.71 11.18 13.43
CA ASN A 219 1.04 9.90 13.23
C ASN A 219 1.55 9.19 11.96
N LEU A 220 1.69 9.92 10.85
CA LEU A 220 2.24 9.38 9.61
C LEU A 220 3.69 8.88 9.80
N ARG A 221 4.52 9.60 10.56
CA ARG A 221 5.88 9.16 10.92
C ARG A 221 5.87 7.92 11.81
N SER A 222 4.97 7.84 12.77
CA SER A 222 4.82 6.64 13.61
C SER A 222 4.46 5.40 12.77
N GLY A 223 3.54 5.55 11.82
CA GLY A 223 3.21 4.47 10.89
C GLY A 223 4.32 4.15 9.88
N TRP A 224 5.15 5.14 9.54
CA TRP A 224 6.35 4.97 8.74
C TRP A 224 7.39 4.11 9.45
N ASP A 225 7.67 4.43 10.71
CA ASP A 225 8.64 3.74 11.55
C ASP A 225 8.21 2.31 11.86
N ALA A 226 6.90 2.07 12.01
CA ALA A 226 6.35 0.73 12.17
C ALA A 226 6.77 -0.20 11.02
N ILE A 227 6.79 0.29 9.77
CA ILE A 227 7.32 -0.50 8.66
C ILE A 227 8.84 -0.58 8.71
N HIS A 228 9.52 0.54 8.95
CA HIS A 228 10.98 0.61 8.94
C HIS A 228 11.59 -0.46 9.87
N GLN A 229 11.03 -0.61 11.07
CA GLN A 229 11.46 -1.61 12.05
C GLN A 229 11.31 -3.05 11.57
N ARG A 230 10.42 -3.32 10.63
CA ARG A 230 10.06 -4.68 10.13
C ARG A 230 10.75 -5.05 8.82
N ILE A 231 11.61 -4.17 8.29
CA ILE A 231 12.35 -4.44 7.04
C ILE A 231 13.29 -5.64 7.18
N HIS A 232 14.00 -5.77 8.29
CA HIS A 232 14.90 -6.89 8.54
C HIS A 232 14.15 -8.24 8.47
N LEU A 233 12.98 -8.30 9.11
CA LEU A 233 12.12 -9.48 9.10
C LEU A 233 11.65 -9.85 7.68
N ALA A 234 11.37 -8.84 6.86
CA ALA A 234 10.99 -9.06 5.47
C ALA A 234 12.09 -9.80 4.70
N ALA A 235 13.34 -9.36 4.86
CA ALA A 235 14.49 -9.95 4.19
C ALA A 235 14.78 -11.36 4.73
N GLU A 236 14.80 -11.52 6.06
CA GLU A 236 14.94 -12.80 6.76
C GLU A 236 13.91 -13.81 6.25
N THR A 237 12.63 -13.45 6.24
CA THR A 237 11.57 -14.37 5.82
C THR A 237 11.70 -14.77 4.34
N ILE A 238 12.11 -13.84 3.46
CA ILE A 238 12.34 -14.18 2.05
C ILE A 238 13.49 -15.17 1.91
N ALA A 239 14.58 -14.98 2.67
CA ALA A 239 15.72 -15.89 2.67
C ALA A 239 15.33 -17.28 3.21
N SER A 240 14.59 -17.34 4.33
CA SER A 240 14.11 -18.61 4.90
C SER A 240 13.15 -19.35 3.97
N VAL A 241 12.17 -18.66 3.40
CA VAL A 241 11.25 -19.27 2.41
C VAL A 241 12.03 -19.76 1.20
N HIS A 242 13.01 -19.01 0.71
CA HIS A 242 13.84 -19.45 -0.40
C HIS A 242 14.59 -20.75 -0.06
N ALA A 243 15.18 -20.84 1.13
CA ALA A 243 15.91 -22.02 1.58
C ALA A 243 15.03 -23.28 1.74
N ILE A 244 13.80 -23.11 2.22
CA ILE A 244 12.85 -24.22 2.40
C ILE A 244 12.37 -24.77 1.04
N LEU A 245 12.12 -23.88 0.08
CA LEU A 245 11.54 -24.25 -1.21
C LEU A 245 12.54 -24.88 -2.16
N THR A 246 12.09 -25.86 -2.93
CA THR A 246 12.88 -26.41 -4.04
C THR A 246 12.99 -25.41 -5.19
N LYS A 247 13.95 -25.64 -6.09
CA LYS A 247 14.12 -24.79 -7.28
C LYS A 247 12.87 -24.78 -8.15
N GLU A 248 12.19 -25.91 -8.29
CA GLU A 248 10.94 -26.05 -9.05
C GLU A 248 9.82 -25.20 -8.42
N GLN A 249 9.66 -25.28 -7.09
CA GLN A 249 8.68 -24.48 -6.34
C GLN A 249 8.97 -22.98 -6.45
N ARG A 250 10.24 -22.57 -6.32
CA ARG A 250 10.67 -21.16 -6.52
C ARG A 250 10.38 -20.68 -7.94
N THR A 251 10.64 -21.52 -8.95
CA THR A 251 10.35 -21.21 -10.36
C THR A 251 8.85 -20.99 -10.58
N ALA A 252 8.00 -21.84 -10.01
CA ALA A 252 6.55 -21.68 -10.09
C ALA A 252 6.07 -20.35 -9.45
N ILE A 253 6.69 -19.92 -8.35
CA ILE A 253 6.42 -18.60 -7.74
C ILE A 253 6.84 -17.47 -8.67
N VAL A 254 8.06 -17.54 -9.23
CA VAL A 254 8.60 -16.56 -10.17
C VAL A 254 7.67 -16.40 -11.38
N GLU A 255 7.24 -17.49 -12.00
CA GLU A 255 6.30 -17.44 -13.13
C GLU A 255 4.96 -16.80 -12.74
N LYS A 256 4.40 -17.15 -11.58
CA LYS A 256 3.16 -16.53 -11.07
C LYS A 256 3.35 -15.02 -10.86
N MET A 257 4.52 -14.61 -10.40
CA MET A 257 4.88 -13.20 -10.20
C MET A 257 5.06 -12.45 -11.52
N GLU A 258 5.77 -13.02 -12.49
CA GLU A 258 5.96 -12.44 -13.83
C GLU A 258 4.63 -12.30 -14.57
N ARG A 259 3.78 -13.34 -14.57
CA ARG A 259 2.41 -13.26 -15.13
C ARG A 259 1.59 -12.16 -14.45
N ARG A 260 1.81 -11.90 -13.16
CA ARG A 260 1.13 -10.82 -12.44
C ARG A 260 1.67 -9.45 -12.86
N LYS A 261 2.98 -9.29 -13.01
CA LYS A 261 3.62 -8.07 -13.53
C LYS A 261 3.13 -7.76 -14.94
N ASP A 262 3.15 -8.74 -15.83
CA ASP A 262 2.65 -8.63 -17.20
C ASP A 262 1.15 -8.26 -17.24
N ARG A 263 0.31 -8.89 -16.41
CA ARG A 263 -1.10 -8.47 -16.29
C ARG A 263 -1.24 -7.02 -15.80
N TRP A 264 -0.37 -6.55 -14.91
CA TRP A 264 -0.38 -5.16 -14.46
C TRP A 264 0.03 -4.20 -15.57
N GLU A 265 1.05 -4.56 -16.36
CA GLU A 265 1.50 -3.79 -17.54
C GLU A 265 0.45 -3.77 -18.65
N LYS A 266 -0.15 -4.93 -18.96
CA LYS A 266 -1.25 -5.02 -19.94
C LYS A 266 -2.50 -4.27 -19.49
N ARG A 267 -2.85 -4.29 -18.20
CA ARG A 267 -3.96 -3.45 -17.67
C ARG A 267 -3.66 -1.97 -17.81
N ARG A 268 -2.39 -1.56 -17.66
CA ARG A 268 -1.99 -0.17 -17.94
C ARG A 268 -2.22 0.17 -19.42
N GLN A 269 -1.85 -0.72 -20.33
CA GLN A 269 -2.01 -0.51 -21.78
C GLN A 269 -3.48 -0.57 -22.27
N ARG A 270 -4.34 -1.38 -21.62
CA ARG A 270 -5.72 -1.68 -22.07
C ARG A 270 -6.82 -0.82 -21.45
N SER A 271 -6.53 0.01 -20.44
CA SER A 271 -7.58 0.77 -19.74
C SER A 271 -8.07 1.96 -20.56
N GLY A 272 -8.91 1.68 -21.57
CA GLY A 272 -9.70 2.68 -22.28
C GLY A 272 -10.89 3.15 -21.44
N TYR A 273 -11.19 4.45 -21.55
CA TYR A 273 -12.45 5.12 -21.24
C TYR A 273 -13.31 4.52 -20.12
N HIS A 274 -12.97 4.78 -18.86
CA HIS A 274 -13.98 4.96 -17.81
C HIS A 274 -13.37 5.74 -16.65
N TRP A 275 -13.35 7.07 -16.81
CA TRP A 275 -13.56 7.98 -15.70
C TRP A 275 -15.04 8.33 -15.69
N PHE A 276 -15.83 7.54 -14.97
CA PHE A 276 -17.15 7.92 -14.45
C PHE A 276 -17.18 7.43 -13.00
#